data_AF-A0A9D0Q3T5-F1
#
_entry.id   AF-A0A9D0Q3T5-F1
#
_cell.length_a   1.000
_cell.length_b   1.000
_cell.length_c   1.000
_cell.angle_alpha   90.00
_cell.angle_beta   90.00
_cell.angle_gamma   90.00
#
_symmetry.space_group_name_H-M   'P 1'
#
loop_
_entity.id
_entity.type
_entity.pdbx_description
1 polymer ?
#
loop_
_entity_poly.entity_id
_entity_poly.type
_entity_poly.pdbx_seq_one_letter_code
_entity_poly.pdbx_strand_id
1 'polypeptide(L)'
;MYSITYKKKSYLCRQHETVLDTLLRNGINAPFSCKKGSCHTCLLHCSNGHPTSLSQQGIKPTLIEENYFKACQCIPETDMEIALPIKATTTPAKTTPQKQRDFPPPDAEMWAALDEGKLMMKILTTFYTWVFADDILSPYFANVTQQRVIEKVYSFHYQMFTGKKVFFGERPRNSHHWMVISDDIFEHRQQLMSKALQQHGLAPHLVSRWLAYEENYRNEIIKEKPISKVLFGEEVAYEGFESLVMEFSTLCDSCESEIEVGDTVRYHTRLGTVYCVKCTNLENL
;
A
#
# COMPACT_ATOMS: atom_id res chain seq x y z
N MET A 1 12.64 0.16 -26.15
CA MET A 1 13.25 -0.03 -24.82
C MET A 1 14.13 1.17 -24.58
N TYR A 2 14.00 1.80 -23.42
CA TYR A 2 14.68 3.06 -23.10
C TYR A 2 15.52 2.90 -21.84
N SER A 3 16.56 3.71 -21.72
CA SER A 3 17.46 3.72 -20.58
C SER A 3 16.95 4.67 -19.49
N ILE A 4 16.82 4.17 -18.27
CA ILE A 4 16.54 4.96 -17.08
C ILE A 4 17.82 5.12 -16.27
N THR A 5 18.35 6.33 -16.20
CA THR A 5 19.53 6.66 -15.42
C THR A 5 19.11 7.15 -14.03
N TYR A 6 19.52 6.44 -12.98
CA TYR A 6 19.29 6.78 -11.59
C TYR A 6 20.57 6.60 -10.77
N LYS A 7 20.98 7.63 -10.01
CA LYS A 7 22.23 7.63 -9.24
C LYS A 7 23.46 7.21 -10.08
N LYS A 8 23.57 7.74 -11.31
CA LYS A 8 24.66 7.46 -12.27
C LYS A 8 24.73 6.01 -12.78
N LYS A 9 23.73 5.18 -12.51
CA LYS A 9 23.60 3.84 -13.10
C LYS A 9 22.42 3.84 -14.06
N SER A 10 22.56 3.12 -15.17
CA SER A 10 21.55 3.01 -16.21
C SER A 10 20.87 1.65 -16.16
N TYR A 11 19.55 1.65 -16.26
CA TYR A 11 18.71 0.47 -16.20
C TYR A 11 17.83 0.43 -17.45
N LEU A 12 17.84 -0.70 -18.15
CA LEU A 12 17.01 -0.87 -19.33
C LEU A 12 15.55 -1.10 -18.91
N CYS A 13 14.68 -0.17 -19.30
CA CYS A 13 13.23 -0.29 -19.17
C CYS A 13 12.68 -1.11 -20.35
N ARG A 14 12.00 -2.21 -20.02
CA ARG A 14 11.41 -3.13 -21.00
C ARG A 14 10.16 -2.52 -21.64
N GLN A 15 9.70 -3.14 -22.72
CA GLN A 15 8.47 -2.71 -23.37
C GLN A 15 7.28 -2.85 -22.41
N HIS A 16 6.41 -1.84 -22.35
CA HIS A 16 5.25 -1.76 -21.44
C HIS A 16 5.57 -1.74 -19.93
N GLU A 17 6.85 -1.65 -19.56
CA GLU A 17 7.27 -1.56 -18.15
C GLU A 17 7.20 -0.10 -17.68
N THR A 18 6.74 0.11 -16.45
CA THR A 18 6.78 1.45 -15.86
C THR A 18 8.19 1.76 -15.34
N VAL A 19 8.51 3.05 -15.19
CA VAL A 19 9.73 3.49 -14.52
C VAL A 19 9.81 2.88 -13.10
N LEU A 20 8.70 2.84 -12.36
CA LEU A 20 8.68 2.21 -11.04
C LEU A 20 9.04 0.71 -11.10
N ASP A 21 8.42 -0.06 -11.99
CA ASP A 21 8.67 -1.50 -12.06
C ASP A 21 10.11 -1.81 -12.52
N THR A 22 10.66 -0.97 -13.41
CA THR A 22 12.08 -1.01 -13.79
C THR A 22 12.98 -0.85 -12.57
N LEU A 23 12.71 0.14 -11.71
CA LEU A 23 13.51 0.37 -10.49
C LEU A 23 13.39 -0.82 -9.52
N LEU A 24 12.18 -1.29 -9.27
CA LEU A 24 11.93 -2.39 -8.32
C LEU A 24 12.58 -3.70 -8.77
N ARG A 25 12.46 -4.05 -10.06
CA ARG A 25 13.11 -5.24 -10.62
C ARG A 25 14.64 -5.22 -10.45
N ASN A 26 15.24 -4.04 -10.51
CA ASN A 26 16.68 -3.85 -10.32
C ASN A 26 17.08 -3.71 -8.84
N GLY A 27 16.18 -3.96 -7.89
CA GLY A 27 16.46 -3.92 -6.46
C GLY A 27 16.56 -2.50 -5.89
N ILE A 28 16.00 -1.50 -6.57
CA ILE A 28 16.04 -0.11 -6.13
C ILE A 28 14.78 0.20 -5.33
N ASN A 29 14.96 0.63 -4.08
CA ASN A 29 13.89 1.09 -3.20
C ASN A 29 13.34 2.46 -3.64
N ALA A 30 12.60 2.48 -4.75
CA ALA A 30 11.83 3.64 -5.17
C ALA A 30 10.58 3.77 -4.29
N PRO A 31 10.15 4.99 -3.89
CA PRO A 31 8.97 5.15 -3.05
C PRO A 31 7.69 4.83 -3.84
N PHE A 32 6.77 4.05 -3.26
CA PHE A 32 5.43 3.85 -3.82
C PHE A 32 4.44 3.33 -2.76
N SER A 33 3.14 3.49 -3.03
CA SER A 33 2.06 2.92 -2.20
C SER A 33 0.98 2.28 -3.09
N CYS A 34 0.19 3.08 -3.80
CA CYS A 34 -0.97 2.57 -4.55
C CYS A 34 -0.67 1.95 -5.94
N LYS A 35 0.52 2.21 -6.52
CA LYS A 35 0.89 1.87 -7.91
C LYS A 35 -0.06 2.37 -9.04
N LYS A 36 -1.08 3.19 -8.74
CA LYS A 36 -2.02 3.75 -9.72
C LYS A 36 -2.02 5.29 -9.79
N GLY A 37 -1.18 5.92 -8.99
CA GLY A 37 -0.95 7.35 -9.04
C GLY A 37 -1.83 8.21 -8.12
N SER A 38 -2.86 7.67 -7.45
CA SER A 38 -3.73 8.44 -6.56
C SER A 38 -3.02 9.01 -5.32
N CYS A 39 -2.05 8.27 -4.77
CA CYS A 39 -1.35 8.65 -3.53
C CYS A 39 -0.17 9.62 -3.71
N HIS A 40 0.30 9.83 -4.95
CA HIS A 40 1.51 10.59 -5.30
C HIS A 40 2.84 10.19 -4.62
N THR A 41 2.92 9.08 -3.86
CA THR A 41 4.16 8.64 -3.20
C THR A 41 5.31 8.33 -4.18
N CYS A 42 5.00 7.89 -5.40
CA CYS A 42 5.99 7.57 -6.42
C CYS A 42 6.46 8.77 -7.26
N LEU A 43 6.26 9.99 -6.75
CA LEU A 43 6.67 11.20 -7.43
C LEU A 43 8.20 11.26 -7.51
N LEU A 44 8.73 11.38 -8.72
CA LEU A 44 10.16 11.56 -9.00
C LEU A 44 10.36 12.80 -9.86
N HIS A 45 11.60 13.29 -9.91
CA HIS A 45 12.02 14.40 -10.77
C HIS A 45 12.78 13.87 -11.99
N CYS A 46 12.48 14.36 -13.18
CA CYS A 46 13.19 14.04 -14.42
C CYS A 46 14.15 15.18 -14.78
N SER A 47 15.47 14.95 -14.68
CA SER A 47 16.50 15.95 -15.00
C SER A 47 16.91 15.95 -16.47
N ASN A 48 16.69 14.85 -17.18
CA ASN A 48 16.94 14.74 -18.62
C ASN A 48 15.93 13.78 -19.24
N GLY A 49 15.49 14.04 -20.46
CA GLY A 49 14.34 13.38 -21.08
C GLY A 49 13.01 14.03 -20.69
N HIS A 50 11.90 13.42 -21.11
CA HIS A 50 10.55 13.97 -20.88
C HIS A 50 9.61 12.92 -20.29
N PRO A 51 8.95 13.22 -19.15
CA PRO A 51 7.88 12.37 -18.63
C PRO A 51 6.68 12.32 -19.59
N THR A 52 5.92 11.22 -19.56
CA THR A 52 4.68 11.13 -20.35
C THR A 52 3.57 11.97 -19.74
N SER A 53 2.65 12.46 -20.57
CA SER A 53 1.49 13.25 -20.10
C SER A 53 0.63 12.50 -19.08
N LEU A 54 0.42 11.20 -19.26
CA LEU A 54 -0.30 10.33 -18.33
C LEU A 54 0.36 10.34 -16.93
N SER A 55 1.69 10.30 -16.88
CA SER A 55 2.45 10.29 -15.64
C SER A 55 2.37 11.63 -14.87
N GLN A 56 1.89 12.70 -15.51
CA GLN A 56 1.74 14.02 -14.92
C GLN A 56 0.30 14.40 -14.55
N GLN A 57 -0.70 13.59 -14.90
CA GLN A 57 -2.10 13.85 -14.55
C GLN A 57 -2.29 14.01 -13.03
N GLY A 58 -3.04 15.02 -12.58
CA GLY A 58 -3.33 15.25 -11.15
C GLY A 58 -2.15 15.81 -10.33
N ILE A 59 -1.00 16.07 -10.95
CA ILE A 59 0.12 16.78 -10.33
C ILE A 59 -0.16 18.30 -10.40
N LYS A 60 0.29 19.06 -9.40
CA LYS A 60 0.20 20.52 -9.41
C LYS A 60 0.97 21.11 -10.61
N PRO A 61 0.45 22.13 -11.33
CA PRO A 61 1.12 22.71 -12.50
C PRO A 61 2.58 23.13 -12.24
N THR A 62 2.87 23.71 -11.07
CA THR A 62 4.22 24.12 -10.69
C THR A 62 5.22 22.96 -10.64
N LEU A 63 4.78 21.76 -10.24
CA LEU A 63 5.63 20.56 -10.22
C LEU A 63 5.74 19.95 -11.62
N ILE A 64 4.72 20.10 -12.47
CA ILE A 64 4.77 19.68 -13.87
C ILE A 64 5.84 20.49 -14.63
N GLU A 65 5.88 21.81 -14.41
CA GLU A 65 6.89 22.72 -14.99
C GLU A 65 8.31 22.36 -14.53
N GLU A 66 8.46 21.85 -13.31
CA GLU A 66 9.71 21.31 -12.77
C GLU A 66 9.96 19.83 -13.17
N ASN A 67 9.28 19.28 -14.19
CA ASN A 67 9.46 17.91 -14.68
C ASN A 67 9.25 16.81 -13.62
N TYR A 68 8.39 17.04 -12.62
CA TYR A 68 7.95 15.97 -11.73
C TYR A 68 6.91 15.07 -12.39
N PHE A 69 6.95 13.78 -12.04
CA PHE A 69 6.08 12.77 -12.61
C PHE A 69 5.86 11.57 -11.69
N LYS A 70 4.76 10.84 -11.89
CA LYS A 70 4.44 9.62 -11.16
C LYS A 70 5.13 8.43 -11.82
N ALA A 71 6.20 7.90 -11.20
CA ALA A 71 6.97 6.77 -11.74
C ALA A 71 6.13 5.51 -12.00
N CYS A 72 5.07 5.27 -11.22
CA CYS A 72 4.16 4.13 -11.41
C CYS A 72 3.21 4.27 -12.61
N GLN A 73 3.16 5.42 -13.26
CA GLN A 73 2.30 5.71 -14.42
C GLN A 73 3.13 6.14 -15.64
N CYS A 74 4.46 6.09 -15.56
CA CYS A 74 5.35 6.49 -16.63
C CYS A 74 5.91 5.25 -17.32
N ILE A 75 5.43 4.97 -18.53
CA ILE A 75 6.13 4.09 -19.48
C ILE A 75 6.97 5.03 -20.34
N PRO A 76 8.32 4.94 -20.31
CA PRO A 76 9.18 5.92 -20.96
C PRO A 76 9.05 5.87 -22.49
N GLU A 77 9.11 7.03 -23.12
CA GLU A 77 9.14 7.23 -24.59
C GLU A 77 10.50 7.75 -25.08
N THR A 78 11.39 8.08 -24.13
CA THR A 78 12.77 8.53 -24.36
C THR A 78 13.66 7.99 -23.25
N ASP A 79 14.97 8.04 -23.43
CA ASP A 79 15.91 7.85 -22.32
C ASP A 79 15.70 8.95 -21.28
N MET A 80 15.69 8.58 -20.00
CA MET A 80 15.39 9.51 -18.89
C MET A 80 16.50 9.46 -17.85
N GLU A 81 16.88 10.62 -17.32
CA GLU A 81 17.65 10.74 -16.09
C GLU A 81 16.73 11.23 -14.97
N ILE A 82 16.68 10.47 -13.88
CA ILE A 82 15.70 10.67 -12.82
C ILE A 82 16.37 10.77 -11.45
N ALA A 83 15.73 11.51 -10.55
CA ALA A 83 16.16 11.69 -9.18
C ALA A 83 14.97 11.62 -8.21
N LEU A 84 15.27 11.36 -6.94
CA LEU A 84 14.29 11.59 -5.88
C LEU A 84 13.98 13.10 -5.79
N PRO A 85 12.76 13.49 -5.40
CA PRO A 85 12.39 14.89 -5.20
C PRO A 85 13.39 15.64 -4.31
N ILE A 86 13.86 16.80 -4.75
CA ILE A 86 14.77 17.66 -3.98
C ILE A 86 13.91 18.56 -3.07
N LYS A 87 13.30 17.94 -2.04
CA LYS A 87 12.69 18.47 -0.78
C LYS A 87 11.68 17.41 -0.29
N ALA A 88 11.67 16.92 0.95
CA ALA A 88 12.41 17.28 2.15
C ALA A 88 13.28 16.11 2.63
N THR A 89 14.48 16.44 3.06
CA THR A 89 15.18 15.75 4.14
C THR A 89 14.18 15.51 5.27
N THR A 90 13.63 14.32 5.36
CA THR A 90 13.22 13.79 6.65
C THR A 90 14.06 12.56 6.86
N THR A 91 15.02 12.71 7.75
CA THR A 91 15.52 11.64 8.63
C THR A 91 14.39 10.61 8.82
N PRO A 92 14.64 9.29 8.76
CA PRO A 92 13.64 8.32 9.20
C PRO A 92 13.10 8.85 10.52
N ALA A 93 11.80 9.14 10.57
CA ALA A 93 11.22 9.63 11.80
C ALA A 93 11.48 8.50 12.78
N LYS A 94 12.27 8.74 13.82
CA LYS A 94 12.26 7.91 15.02
C LYS A 94 10.83 8.01 15.52
N THR A 95 9.96 7.15 15.00
CA THR A 95 8.63 6.98 15.55
C THR A 95 8.87 6.12 16.77
N THR A 96 8.94 6.75 17.93
CA THR A 96 8.90 6.02 19.20
C THR A 96 7.79 4.98 19.07
N PRO A 97 8.06 3.69 19.30
CA PRO A 97 7.05 2.65 19.13
C PRO A 97 5.84 3.04 19.98
N GLN A 98 4.79 3.49 19.30
CA GLN A 98 3.58 3.94 19.97
C GLN A 98 2.97 2.69 20.59
N LYS A 99 2.72 2.71 21.90
CA LYS A 99 2.10 1.59 22.61
C LYS A 99 0.84 1.22 21.84
N GLN A 100 0.76 -0.04 21.42
CA GLN A 100 -0.40 -0.57 20.71
C GLN A 100 -1.67 -0.26 21.51
N ARG A 101 -2.65 0.37 20.87
CA ARG A 101 -3.90 0.71 21.55
C ARG A 101 -4.69 -0.55 21.92
N ASP A 102 -5.24 -0.53 23.12
CA ASP A 102 -6.20 -1.53 23.56
C ASP A 102 -7.52 -1.36 22.82
N PHE A 103 -8.29 -2.45 22.69
CA PHE A 103 -9.66 -2.33 22.20
C PHE A 103 -10.49 -1.52 23.21
N PRO A 104 -11.47 -0.71 22.75
CA PRO A 104 -12.43 -0.09 23.65
C PRO A 104 -13.24 -1.17 24.41
N PRO A 105 -13.93 -0.79 25.50
CA PRO A 105 -14.88 -1.68 26.16
C PRO A 105 -15.91 -2.26 25.17
N PRO A 106 -16.36 -3.51 25.35
CA PRO A 106 -17.38 -4.12 24.50
C PRO A 106 -18.67 -3.28 24.42
N ASP A 107 -19.33 -3.34 23.27
CA ASP A 107 -20.57 -2.59 22.99
C ASP A 107 -21.70 -3.57 22.65
N ALA A 108 -22.45 -3.96 23.69
CA ALA A 108 -23.55 -4.92 23.56
C ALA A 108 -24.73 -4.36 22.75
N GLU A 109 -24.98 -3.04 22.82
CA GLU A 109 -26.05 -2.40 22.06
C GLU A 109 -25.73 -2.42 20.57
N MET A 110 -24.50 -2.03 20.20
CA MET A 110 -24.03 -2.13 18.82
C MET A 110 -24.07 -3.58 18.32
N TRP A 111 -23.61 -4.54 19.12
CA TRP A 111 -23.62 -5.95 18.73
C TRP A 111 -25.03 -6.49 18.46
N ALA A 112 -25.99 -6.15 19.32
CA ALA A 112 -27.40 -6.50 19.13
C ALA A 112 -27.99 -5.81 17.88
N ALA A 113 -27.73 -4.52 17.68
CA ALA A 113 -28.19 -3.77 16.52
C ALA A 113 -27.62 -4.30 15.19
N LEU A 114 -26.45 -4.94 15.23
CA LEU A 114 -25.81 -5.59 14.09
C LEU A 114 -26.32 -7.03 13.85
N ASP A 115 -27.43 -7.42 14.46
CA ASP A 115 -28.04 -8.77 14.36
C ASP A 115 -27.00 -9.86 14.64
N GLU A 116 -26.28 -9.70 15.76
CA GLU A 116 -25.20 -10.59 16.19
C GLU A 116 -24.17 -10.83 15.07
N GLY A 117 -23.89 -9.78 14.30
CA GLY A 117 -22.92 -9.74 13.22
C GLY A 117 -23.50 -10.10 11.84
N LYS A 118 -24.71 -10.63 11.72
CA LYS A 118 -25.30 -10.93 10.39
C LYS A 118 -25.49 -9.66 9.57
N LEU A 119 -25.95 -8.57 10.20
CA LEU A 119 -26.09 -7.28 9.54
C LEU A 119 -24.72 -6.66 9.25
N MET A 120 -23.75 -6.81 10.17
CA MET A 120 -22.37 -6.35 9.96
C MET A 120 -21.75 -6.96 8.70
N MET A 121 -21.95 -8.26 8.45
CA MET A 121 -21.47 -8.91 7.23
C MET A 121 -22.05 -8.27 5.96
N LYS A 122 -23.37 -7.98 5.96
CA LYS A 122 -24.03 -7.31 4.84
C LYS A 122 -23.51 -5.90 4.62
N ILE A 123 -23.34 -5.12 5.69
CA ILE A 123 -22.78 -3.77 5.66
C ILE A 123 -21.37 -3.79 5.07
N LEU A 124 -20.49 -4.65 5.60
CA LEU A 124 -19.11 -4.76 5.12
C LEU A 124 -19.06 -5.22 3.66
N THR A 125 -19.96 -6.12 3.25
CA THR A 125 -20.06 -6.56 1.85
C THR A 125 -20.39 -5.37 0.95
N THR A 126 -21.44 -4.60 1.26
CA THR A 126 -21.80 -3.39 0.49
C THR A 126 -20.69 -2.36 0.47
N PHE A 127 -20.11 -2.06 1.63
CA PHE A 127 -19.01 -1.10 1.77
C PHE A 127 -17.82 -1.50 0.89
N TYR A 128 -17.36 -2.76 0.99
CA TYR A 128 -16.20 -3.20 0.21
C TYR A 128 -16.51 -3.36 -1.28
N THR A 129 -17.75 -3.67 -1.67
CA THR A 129 -18.13 -3.61 -3.08
C THR A 129 -17.93 -2.20 -3.65
N TRP A 130 -18.27 -1.15 -2.89
CA TRP A 130 -17.99 0.23 -3.32
C TRP A 130 -16.50 0.56 -3.31
N VAL A 131 -15.77 0.16 -2.26
CA VAL A 131 -14.32 0.39 -2.18
C VAL A 131 -13.56 -0.26 -3.35
N PHE A 132 -13.93 -1.47 -3.75
CA PHE A 132 -13.28 -2.17 -4.87
C PHE A 132 -13.68 -1.60 -6.24
N ALA A 133 -14.81 -0.88 -6.32
CA ALA A 133 -15.23 -0.16 -7.52
C ALA A 133 -14.74 1.30 -7.56
N ASP A 134 -14.10 1.77 -6.49
CA ASP A 134 -13.67 3.16 -6.33
C ASP A 134 -12.24 3.36 -6.88
N ASP A 135 -12.06 4.30 -7.80
CA ASP A 135 -10.77 4.55 -8.46
C ASP A 135 -9.67 5.06 -7.51
N ILE A 136 -10.05 5.69 -6.40
CA ILE A 136 -9.10 6.24 -5.41
C ILE A 136 -8.65 5.13 -4.46
N LEU A 137 -9.59 4.30 -3.98
CA LEU A 137 -9.36 3.30 -2.93
C LEU A 137 -8.96 1.92 -3.46
N SER A 138 -9.58 1.43 -4.55
CA SER A 138 -9.31 0.10 -5.12
C SER A 138 -7.82 -0.19 -5.39
N PRO A 139 -6.95 0.79 -5.76
CA PRO A 139 -5.52 0.53 -5.93
C PRO A 139 -4.80 0.00 -4.68
N TYR A 140 -5.27 0.35 -3.47
CA TYR A 140 -4.70 -0.16 -2.21
C TYR A 140 -5.02 -1.64 -1.97
N PHE A 141 -5.92 -2.23 -2.76
CA PHE A 141 -6.41 -3.60 -2.63
C PHE A 141 -6.01 -4.53 -3.79
N ALA A 142 -5.12 -4.09 -4.69
CA ALA A 142 -4.79 -4.81 -5.93
C ALA A 142 -4.39 -6.29 -5.75
N ASN A 143 -3.77 -6.65 -4.62
CA ASN A 143 -3.27 -8.00 -4.35
C ASN A 143 -4.03 -8.71 -3.20
N VAL A 144 -5.24 -8.26 -2.88
CA VAL A 144 -6.08 -8.89 -1.85
C VAL A 144 -7.50 -9.11 -2.37
N THR A 145 -8.10 -10.23 -1.98
CA THR A 145 -9.49 -10.51 -2.36
C THR A 145 -10.45 -9.73 -1.47
N GLN A 146 -11.58 -9.27 -2.04
CA GLN A 146 -12.63 -8.58 -1.29
C GLN A 146 -13.09 -9.41 -0.08
N GLN A 147 -13.30 -10.71 -0.27
CA GLN A 147 -13.71 -11.63 0.80
C GLN A 147 -12.72 -11.63 1.98
N ARG A 148 -11.42 -11.74 1.70
CA ARG A 148 -10.40 -11.76 2.76
C ARG A 148 -10.37 -10.46 3.56
N VAL A 149 -10.59 -9.32 2.91
CA VAL A 149 -10.65 -8.02 3.58
C VAL A 149 -11.89 -7.92 4.46
N ILE A 150 -13.06 -8.31 3.94
CA ILE A 150 -14.32 -8.36 4.71
C ILE A 150 -14.16 -9.22 5.96
N GLU A 151 -13.66 -10.44 5.83
CA GLU A 151 -13.49 -11.38 6.96
C GLU A 151 -12.53 -10.84 8.02
N LYS A 152 -11.43 -10.20 7.60
CA LYS A 152 -10.47 -9.60 8.51
C LYS A 152 -11.10 -8.44 9.29
N VAL A 153 -11.81 -7.55 8.60
CA VAL A 153 -12.46 -6.38 9.23
C VAL A 153 -13.65 -6.80 10.09
N TYR A 154 -14.39 -7.82 9.67
CA TYR A 154 -15.44 -8.45 10.46
C TYR A 154 -14.89 -8.97 11.78
N SER A 155 -13.81 -9.76 11.73
CA SER A 155 -13.20 -10.34 12.92
C SER A 155 -12.66 -9.27 13.88
N PHE A 156 -12.10 -8.17 13.34
CA PHE A 156 -11.65 -7.03 14.13
C PHE A 156 -12.81 -6.36 14.89
N HIS A 157 -13.90 -6.06 14.20
CA HIS A 157 -15.09 -5.44 14.81
C HIS A 157 -15.83 -6.39 15.72
N TYR A 158 -15.88 -7.69 15.40
CA TYR A 158 -16.42 -8.71 16.29
C TYR A 158 -15.70 -8.69 17.62
N GLN A 159 -14.36 -8.75 17.62
CA GLN A 159 -13.59 -8.68 18.86
C GLN A 159 -13.80 -7.34 19.58
N MET A 160 -13.89 -6.23 18.85
CA MET A 160 -14.13 -4.91 19.42
C MET A 160 -15.48 -4.84 20.14
N PHE A 161 -16.58 -5.27 19.51
CA PHE A 161 -17.93 -5.15 20.07
C PHE A 161 -18.25 -6.22 21.11
N THR A 162 -17.67 -7.41 21.01
CA THR A 162 -17.96 -8.52 21.93
C THR A 162 -16.92 -8.71 23.03
N GLY A 163 -15.71 -8.16 22.87
CA GLY A 163 -14.55 -8.41 23.72
C GLY A 163 -13.91 -9.80 23.55
N LYS A 164 -14.48 -10.68 22.72
CA LYS A 164 -13.97 -12.04 22.52
C LYS A 164 -12.71 -12.00 21.65
N LYS A 165 -11.65 -12.68 22.08
CA LYS A 165 -10.36 -12.74 21.38
C LYS A 165 -10.41 -13.66 20.15
N VAL A 166 -10.94 -13.15 19.04
CA VAL A 166 -11.10 -13.89 17.78
C VAL A 166 -10.35 -13.26 16.60
N PHE A 167 -9.84 -12.04 16.75
CA PHE A 167 -9.11 -11.35 15.69
C PHE A 167 -7.65 -11.81 15.64
N PHE A 168 -7.30 -12.54 14.57
CA PHE A 168 -5.94 -12.98 14.29
C PHE A 168 -5.33 -12.12 13.17
N GLY A 169 -4.93 -10.90 13.50
CA GLY A 169 -4.33 -9.98 12.54
C GLY A 169 -3.53 -8.85 13.18
N GLU A 170 -2.78 -8.13 12.35
CA GLU A 170 -2.05 -6.94 12.75
C GLU A 170 -3.01 -5.77 13.04
N ARG A 171 -2.69 -4.96 14.05
CA ARG A 171 -3.42 -3.72 14.37
C ARG A 171 -3.28 -2.66 13.28
N PRO A 172 -4.14 -1.62 13.25
CA PRO A 172 -4.15 -0.62 12.19
C PRO A 172 -2.80 0.00 11.86
N ARG A 173 -1.99 0.40 12.86
CA ARG A 173 -0.62 0.90 12.60
C ARG A 173 0.22 -0.04 11.72
N ASN A 174 0.27 -1.32 12.08
CA ASN A 174 1.07 -2.32 11.37
C ASN A 174 0.40 -2.77 10.06
N SER A 175 -0.92 -2.99 10.05
CA SER A 175 -1.65 -3.42 8.84
C SER A 175 -1.53 -2.41 7.69
N HIS A 176 -1.42 -1.11 8.00
CA HIS A 176 -1.34 -0.03 7.02
C HIS A 176 0.07 0.56 6.91
N HIS A 177 1.10 -0.03 7.52
CA HIS A 177 2.42 0.60 7.69
C HIS A 177 3.07 1.07 6.37
N TRP A 178 2.83 0.35 5.27
CA TRP A 178 3.35 0.67 3.95
C TRP A 178 2.46 1.63 3.13
N MET A 179 1.19 1.75 3.50
CA MET A 179 0.20 2.53 2.77
C MET A 179 0.30 4.01 3.16
N VAL A 180 0.63 4.88 2.21
CA VAL A 180 0.53 6.33 2.40
C VAL A 180 -0.93 6.72 2.21
N ILE A 181 -1.60 7.03 3.31
CA ILE A 181 -3.02 7.39 3.38
C ILE A 181 -3.07 8.82 3.90
N SER A 182 -3.58 9.74 3.08
CA SER A 182 -3.81 11.13 3.47
C SER A 182 -5.12 11.28 4.24
N ASP A 183 -5.32 12.45 4.83
CA ASP A 183 -6.58 12.81 5.49
C ASP A 183 -7.77 12.71 4.53
N ASP A 184 -7.65 13.26 3.32
CA ASP A 184 -8.69 13.20 2.29
C ASP A 184 -9.08 11.75 1.92
N ILE A 185 -8.10 10.84 1.83
CA ILE A 185 -8.37 9.42 1.52
C ILE A 185 -9.08 8.74 2.69
N PHE A 186 -8.67 9.05 3.93
CA PHE A 186 -9.33 8.52 5.13
C PHE A 186 -10.77 9.02 5.23
N GLU A 187 -11.01 10.31 5.02
CA GLU A 187 -12.34 10.93 4.99
C GLU A 187 -13.23 10.34 3.90
N HIS A 188 -12.72 10.20 2.67
CA HIS A 188 -13.45 9.57 1.56
C HIS A 188 -13.92 8.16 1.92
N ARG A 189 -13.03 7.36 2.53
CA ARG A 189 -13.35 6.03 3.03
C ARG A 189 -14.42 6.08 4.14
N GLN A 190 -14.32 7.03 5.09
CA GLN A 190 -15.30 7.20 6.17
C GLN A 190 -16.70 7.54 5.63
N GLN A 191 -16.78 8.36 4.58
CA GLN A 191 -18.04 8.70 3.93
C GLN A 191 -18.70 7.47 3.29
N LEU A 192 -17.93 6.62 2.61
CA LEU A 192 -18.45 5.35 2.07
C LEU A 192 -18.94 4.41 3.16
N MET A 193 -18.23 4.31 4.29
CA MET A 193 -18.66 3.49 5.43
C MET A 193 -19.96 4.03 6.06
N SER A 194 -20.02 5.33 6.33
CA SER A 194 -21.21 6.01 6.85
C SER A 194 -22.43 5.74 5.97
N LYS A 195 -22.27 5.88 4.64
CA LYS A 195 -23.32 5.59 3.66
C LYS A 195 -23.76 4.11 3.71
N ALA A 196 -22.83 3.16 3.84
CA ALA A 196 -23.17 1.74 3.92
C ALA A 196 -23.95 1.42 5.20
N LEU A 197 -23.51 1.96 6.35
CA LEU A 197 -24.20 1.80 7.63
C LEU A 197 -25.65 2.34 7.56
N GLN A 198 -25.83 3.54 7.00
CA GLN A 198 -27.13 4.18 6.83
C GLN A 198 -28.04 3.40 5.86
N GLN A 199 -27.50 2.92 4.73
CA GLN A 199 -28.27 2.16 3.74
C GLN A 199 -28.84 0.85 4.30
N HIS A 200 -28.14 0.23 5.25
CA HIS A 200 -28.60 -0.97 5.95
C HIS A 200 -29.46 -0.68 7.19
N GLY A 201 -29.84 0.59 7.41
CA GLY A 201 -30.81 0.97 8.43
C GLY A 201 -30.27 1.05 9.86
N LEU A 202 -28.96 1.14 10.05
CA LEU A 202 -28.39 1.32 11.38
C LEU A 202 -28.79 2.69 11.95
N ALA A 203 -29.23 2.74 13.22
CA ALA A 203 -29.74 3.97 13.83
C ALA A 203 -28.67 5.09 13.84
N PRO A 204 -29.06 6.38 13.69
CA PRO A 204 -28.08 7.48 13.54
C PRO A 204 -27.04 7.57 14.66
N HIS A 205 -27.43 7.35 15.92
CA HIS A 205 -26.48 7.38 17.05
C HIS A 205 -25.49 6.21 17.03
N LEU A 206 -25.89 5.05 16.48
CA LEU A 206 -25.01 3.91 16.26
C LEU A 206 -24.06 4.17 15.09
N VAL A 207 -24.51 4.79 14.00
CA VAL A 207 -23.61 5.22 12.90
C VAL A 207 -22.52 6.15 13.43
N SER A 208 -22.90 7.21 14.17
CA SER A 208 -21.93 8.15 14.76
C SER A 208 -20.91 7.45 15.68
N ARG A 209 -21.36 6.47 16.46
CA ARG A 209 -20.50 5.71 17.37
C ARG A 209 -19.55 4.76 16.63
N TRP A 210 -20.01 4.09 15.56
CA TRP A 210 -19.13 3.31 14.68
C TRP A 210 -18.01 4.18 14.12
N LEU A 211 -18.37 5.33 13.54
CA LEU A 211 -17.41 6.25 12.95
C LEU A 211 -16.42 6.78 14.00
N ALA A 212 -16.88 7.05 15.23
CA ALA A 212 -16.00 7.43 16.35
C ALA A 212 -15.01 6.31 16.73
N TYR A 213 -15.40 5.03 16.64
CA TYR A 213 -14.47 3.93 16.85
C TYR A 213 -13.37 3.87 15.79
N GLU A 214 -13.73 4.07 14.52
CA GLU A 214 -12.76 4.10 13.41
C GLU A 214 -11.84 5.34 13.50
N GLU A 215 -12.41 6.49 13.88
CA GLU A 215 -11.71 7.76 14.08
C GLU A 215 -10.59 7.64 15.11
N ASN A 216 -10.76 6.80 16.14
CA ASN A 216 -9.70 6.55 17.12
C ASN A 216 -8.41 6.04 16.46
N TYR A 217 -8.48 5.33 15.33
CA TYR A 217 -7.31 4.81 14.63
C TYR A 217 -6.73 5.78 13.60
N ARG A 218 -7.28 6.99 13.42
CA ARG A 218 -6.82 7.98 12.43
C ARG A 218 -5.31 8.17 12.48
N ASN A 219 -4.76 8.45 13.66
CA ASN A 219 -3.34 8.72 13.86
C ASN A 219 -2.42 7.48 13.68
N GLU A 220 -2.99 6.28 13.63
CA GLU A 220 -2.24 5.06 13.30
C GLU A 220 -2.22 4.77 11.79
N ILE A 221 -3.20 5.30 11.05
CA ILE A 221 -3.44 5.01 9.64
C ILE A 221 -2.89 6.12 8.75
N ILE A 222 -3.18 7.38 9.06
CA ILE A 222 -2.74 8.54 8.28
C ILE A 222 -1.24 8.76 8.46
N LYS A 223 -0.55 8.99 7.34
CA LYS A 223 0.89 9.30 7.31
C LYS A 223 1.31 9.84 5.96
N GLU A 224 2.31 10.72 5.98
CA GLU A 224 2.91 11.31 4.78
C GLU A 224 3.90 10.36 4.08
N LYS A 225 4.46 9.41 4.83
CA LYS A 225 5.42 8.41 4.34
C LYS A 225 5.18 7.05 4.99
N PRO A 226 5.62 5.95 4.35
CA PRO A 226 5.59 4.64 4.97
C PRO A 226 6.40 4.60 6.27
N ILE A 227 6.02 3.69 7.16
CA ILE A 227 6.66 3.47 8.46
C ILE A 227 7.04 2.00 8.64
N SER A 228 8.08 1.73 9.43
CA SER A 228 8.47 0.37 9.82
C SER A 228 7.34 -0.34 10.58
N LYS A 229 7.22 -1.65 10.34
CA LYS A 229 6.43 -2.51 11.23
C LYS A 229 7.14 -2.63 12.57
N VAL A 230 6.37 -2.84 13.62
CA VAL A 230 6.92 -3.26 14.92
C VAL A 230 6.47 -4.70 15.17
N LEU A 231 7.42 -5.63 15.18
CA LEU A 231 7.18 -7.05 15.44
C LEU A 231 8.00 -7.47 16.67
N PHE A 232 7.32 -8.01 17.69
CA PHE A 232 7.96 -8.42 18.96
C PHE A 232 8.78 -7.31 19.64
N GLY A 233 8.40 -6.05 19.45
CA GLY A 233 9.10 -4.88 20.01
C GLY A 233 10.21 -4.33 19.11
N GLU A 234 10.55 -5.02 18.02
CA GLU A 234 11.61 -4.64 17.09
C GLU A 234 11.06 -3.98 15.83
N GLU A 235 11.76 -2.98 15.31
CA GLU A 235 11.43 -2.35 14.04
C GLU A 235 11.89 -3.23 12.87
N VAL A 236 10.93 -3.57 11.99
CA VAL A 236 11.19 -4.28 10.75
C VAL A 236 10.94 -3.33 9.59
N ALA A 237 11.95 -3.19 8.71
CA ALA A 237 11.90 -2.32 7.56
C ALA A 237 10.66 -2.60 6.70
N TYR A 238 9.99 -1.54 6.25
CA TYR A 238 8.76 -1.67 5.48
C TYR A 238 8.99 -2.02 4.01
N GLU A 239 10.21 -1.83 3.53
CA GLU A 239 10.62 -2.00 2.14
C GLU A 239 12.03 -2.56 2.10
N GLY A 240 12.29 -3.42 1.13
CA GLY A 240 13.64 -3.90 0.89
C GLY A 240 13.65 -5.07 -0.09
N PHE A 241 14.88 -5.49 -0.36
CA PHE A 241 15.18 -6.68 -1.13
C PHE A 241 16.14 -7.54 -0.34
N GLU A 242 15.90 -8.83 -0.37
CA GLU A 242 16.78 -9.83 0.21
C GLU A 242 17.04 -10.93 -0.83
N SER A 243 18.00 -11.78 -0.53
CA SER A 243 18.33 -12.94 -1.36
C SER A 243 18.18 -14.23 -0.57
N LEU A 244 17.70 -15.26 -1.24
CA LEU A 244 17.59 -16.61 -0.68
C LEU A 244 17.84 -17.65 -1.77
N VAL A 245 18.16 -18.87 -1.35
CA VAL A 245 18.25 -20.04 -2.22
C VAL A 245 16.89 -20.73 -2.22
N MET A 246 16.33 -20.99 -3.40
CA MET A 246 15.00 -21.59 -3.52
C MET A 246 15.00 -23.05 -3.07
N GLU A 247 14.09 -23.39 -2.17
CA GLU A 247 13.84 -24.78 -1.74
C GLU A 247 12.82 -25.50 -2.63
N PHE A 248 12.00 -24.74 -3.36
CA PHE A 248 10.97 -25.23 -4.27
C PHE A 248 11.01 -24.42 -5.56
N SER A 249 10.81 -25.05 -6.72
CA SER A 249 10.77 -24.35 -8.00
C SER A 249 9.58 -23.39 -8.07
N THR A 250 9.79 -22.25 -8.74
CA THR A 250 8.77 -21.20 -8.93
C THR A 250 9.00 -20.47 -10.25
N LEU A 251 8.23 -19.42 -10.54
CA LEU A 251 8.42 -18.54 -11.68
C LEU A 251 8.96 -17.18 -11.24
N CYS A 252 9.79 -16.58 -12.09
CA CYS A 252 10.21 -15.20 -11.93
C CYS A 252 9.04 -14.24 -12.22
N ASP A 253 8.72 -13.34 -11.28
CA ASP A 253 7.67 -12.31 -11.44
C ASP A 253 7.97 -11.26 -12.51
N SER A 254 9.13 -11.34 -13.16
CA SER A 254 9.55 -10.39 -14.18
C SER A 254 9.65 -10.96 -15.59
N CYS A 255 10.21 -12.16 -15.75
CA CYS A 255 10.38 -12.77 -17.08
C CYS A 255 9.59 -14.07 -17.23
N GLU A 256 8.84 -14.47 -16.20
CA GLU A 256 8.00 -15.67 -16.18
C GLU A 256 8.77 -16.98 -16.45
N SER A 257 10.10 -16.92 -16.47
CA SER A 257 10.96 -18.09 -16.61
C SER A 257 11.01 -18.85 -15.30
N GLU A 258 11.18 -20.17 -15.42
CA GLU A 258 11.37 -21.09 -14.31
C GLU A 258 12.60 -20.72 -13.49
N ILE A 259 12.44 -20.84 -12.18
CA ILE A 259 13.47 -20.73 -11.16
C ILE A 259 13.50 -22.09 -10.47
N GLU A 260 14.65 -22.75 -10.49
CA GLU A 260 14.79 -24.12 -10.01
C GLU A 260 15.16 -24.17 -8.52
N VAL A 261 14.97 -25.35 -7.92
CA VAL A 261 15.51 -25.64 -6.59
C VAL A 261 17.03 -25.45 -6.61
N GLY A 262 17.55 -24.68 -5.65
CA GLY A 262 18.97 -24.35 -5.55
C GLY A 262 19.37 -23.04 -6.24
N ASP A 263 18.49 -22.42 -7.03
CA ASP A 263 18.76 -21.11 -7.60
C ASP A 263 18.72 -20.03 -6.51
N THR A 264 19.69 -19.10 -6.57
CA THR A 264 19.65 -17.88 -5.76
C THR A 264 18.73 -16.86 -6.42
N VAL A 265 17.78 -16.33 -5.66
CA VAL A 265 16.86 -15.27 -6.13
C VAL A 265 17.07 -13.99 -5.34
N ARG A 266 16.60 -12.88 -5.90
CA ARG A 266 16.28 -11.69 -5.12
C ARG A 266 14.77 -11.63 -4.98
N TYR A 267 14.27 -11.36 -3.78
CA TYR A 267 12.85 -11.16 -3.56
C TYR A 267 12.60 -9.84 -2.85
N HIS A 268 11.44 -9.25 -3.11
CA HIS A 268 11.00 -8.02 -2.49
C HIS A 268 10.29 -8.33 -1.17
N THR A 269 10.85 -7.88 -0.04
CA THR A 269 10.43 -8.32 1.31
C THR A 269 8.98 -8.02 1.63
N ARG A 270 8.41 -6.94 1.06
CA ARG A 270 6.99 -6.59 1.21
C ARG A 270 6.04 -7.20 0.18
N LEU A 271 6.39 -7.18 -1.12
CA LEU A 271 5.50 -7.66 -2.18
C LEU A 271 5.52 -9.17 -2.31
N GLY A 272 6.56 -9.84 -1.82
CA GLY A 272 6.79 -11.26 -2.03
C GLY A 272 7.19 -11.61 -3.47
N THR A 273 7.36 -10.62 -4.35
CA THR A 273 7.78 -10.85 -5.73
C THR A 273 9.21 -11.34 -5.78
N VAL A 274 9.46 -12.34 -6.61
CA VAL A 274 10.72 -13.07 -6.77
C VAL A 274 11.29 -12.80 -8.16
N TYR A 275 12.58 -12.49 -8.20
CA TYR A 275 13.30 -12.14 -9.41
C TYR A 275 14.53 -13.05 -9.58
N CYS A 276 14.64 -13.71 -10.73
CA CYS A 276 15.78 -14.55 -11.07
C CYS A 276 17.06 -13.72 -11.26
N VAL A 277 18.23 -14.38 -11.21
CA VAL A 277 19.55 -13.74 -11.41
C VAL A 277 19.65 -12.95 -12.72
N LYS A 278 19.01 -13.44 -13.80
CA LYS A 278 19.00 -12.79 -15.12
C LYS A 278 18.23 -11.47 -15.12
N CYS A 279 17.17 -11.36 -14.34
CA CYS A 279 16.33 -10.15 -14.30
C CYS A 279 16.87 -9.06 -13.37
N THR A 280 17.70 -9.46 -12.40
CA THR A 280 18.16 -8.62 -11.30
C THR A 280 19.54 -8.03 -11.53
N ASN A 281 20.21 -8.41 -12.64
CA ASN A 281 21.61 -8.11 -12.92
C ASN A 281 22.49 -8.37 -11.70
N LEU A 282 22.26 -9.50 -11.03
CA LEU A 282 23.00 -9.95 -9.85
C LEU A 282 24.45 -10.36 -10.14
N GLU A 283 24.98 -10.10 -11.34
CA GLU A 283 26.35 -10.43 -11.76
C GLU A 283 27.45 -9.69 -10.96
N ASN A 284 27.11 -8.85 -9.97
CA ASN A 284 28.08 -8.12 -9.15
C ASN A 284 27.62 -7.99 -7.68
N LEU A 285 27.36 -9.10 -6.99
CA LEU A 285 27.44 -9.18 -5.53
C LEU A 285 28.63 -10.05 -5.11
#